data_AF-A0A2V6GIB5-F1
#
_entry.id   AF-A0A2V6GIB5-F1
#
_cell.length_a   1.000
_cell.length_b   1.000
_cell.length_c   1.000
_cell.angle_alpha   90.00
_cell.angle_beta   90.00
_cell.angle_gamma   90.00
#
_symmetry.space_group_name_H-M   'P 1'
#
loop_
_entity.id
_entity.type
_entity.pdbx_description
1 polymer ?
#
loop_
_entity_poly.entity_id
_entity_poly.type
_entity_poly.pdbx_seq_one_letter_code
_entity_poly.pdbx_strand_id
1 'polypeptide(L)' 'MNAQNTSEETKPDLPLEIAHLLLIDVVGYSKLLVNEQIELLQKLNQTVRSTECFRAAETSGKLIRMPTG' A
#
# COMPACT_ATOMS: atom_id res chain seq x y z
N MET A 1 22.33 28.23 41.49
CA MET A 1 20.99 27.69 41.85
C MET A 1 19.96 28.38 40.96
N ASN A 2 19.04 27.58 40.41
CA ASN A 2 17.86 27.93 39.57
C ASN A 2 18.17 28.11 38.07
N ALA A 3 18.06 27.08 37.22
CA ALA A 3 16.91 26.22 36.85
C ALA A 3 15.85 26.97 36.02
N GLN A 4 16.03 26.95 34.71
CA GLN A 4 14.94 27.11 33.73
C GLN A 4 15.13 26.02 32.67
N ASN A 5 14.62 24.83 33.00
CA ASN A 5 14.36 23.77 32.05
C ASN A 5 13.08 24.19 31.33
N THR A 6 13.21 24.77 30.15
CA THR A 6 12.08 25.10 29.29
C THR A 6 11.47 23.76 28.88
N SER A 7 10.37 23.40 29.56
CA SER A 7 9.54 22.26 29.20
C SER A 7 9.08 22.47 27.76
N GLU A 8 9.75 21.82 26.81
CA GLU A 8 9.15 21.55 25.51
C GLU A 8 7.86 20.80 25.83
N GLU A 9 6.71 21.43 25.57
CA GLU A 9 5.42 20.77 25.63
C GLU A 9 5.50 19.57 24.67
N THR A 10 5.73 18.38 25.23
CA THR A 10 5.69 17.12 24.51
C THR A 10 4.30 17.03 23.92
N LYS A 11 4.18 17.30 22.61
CA LYS A 11 2.96 17.04 21.85
C LYS A 11 2.52 15.62 22.23
N PRO A 12 1.24 15.42 22.62
CA PRO A 12 0.79 14.10 23.02
C PRO A 12 1.15 13.11 21.92
N ASP A 13 1.80 12.01 22.30
CA ASP A 13 2.14 10.92 21.39
C ASP A 13 0.88 10.55 20.61
N LEU A 14 0.86 10.88 19.32
CA LEU A 14 -0.26 10.59 18.44
C LEU A 14 -0.47 9.06 18.46
N PRO A 15 -1.72 8.58 18.57
CA PRO A 15 -1.96 7.15 18.54
C PRO A 15 -1.41 6.56 17.24
N LEU A 16 -0.62 5.49 17.37
CA LEU A 16 -0.04 4.77 16.24
C LEU A 16 -1.16 4.21 15.35
N GLU A 17 -1.22 4.65 14.09
CA GLU A 17 -2.14 4.13 13.09
C GLU A 17 -1.47 3.01 12.27
N ILE A 18 -2.10 1.83 12.21
CA ILE A 18 -1.57 0.66 11.49
C ILE A 18 -2.24 0.56 10.11
N ALA A 19 -1.45 0.73 9.05
CA ALA A 19 -1.88 0.46 7.68
C ALA A 19 -1.51 -0.97 7.27
N HIS A 20 -2.45 -1.69 6.65
CA HIS A 20 -2.20 -3.00 6.07
C HIS A 20 -1.94 -2.85 4.57
N LEU A 21 -0.76 -3.25 4.11
CA LEU A 21 -0.34 -3.17 2.71
C LEU A 21 -0.16 -4.57 2.14
N LEU A 22 -0.88 -4.86 1.06
CA LEU A 22 -0.72 -6.08 0.28
C LEU A 22 0.02 -5.73 -1.01
N LEU A 23 1.24 -6.26 -1.15
CA LEU A 23 2.05 -6.13 -2.37
C LEU A 23 2.07 -7.47 -3.10
N ILE A 24 1.67 -7.47 -4.37
CA ILE A 24 1.74 -8.64 -5.24
C ILE A 24 2.44 -8.20 -6.52
N ASP A 25 3.50 -8.91 -6.89
CA ASP A 25 4.29 -8.58 -8.07
C ASP A 25 4.75 -9.85 -8.79
N VAL A 26 5.13 -9.69 -10.05
CA VAL A 26 5.65 -10.74 -10.92
C VAL A 26 7.19 -10.74 -10.84
N VAL A 27 7.77 -11.84 -10.38
CA VAL A 27 9.23 -12.01 -10.35
C VAL A 27 9.79 -12.35 -11.73
N GLY A 28 10.96 -11.80 -12.06
CA GLY A 28 11.65 -12.11 -13.32
C GLY A 28 11.23 -11.25 -14.51
N TYR A 29 11.07 -9.95 -14.29
CA TYR A 29 10.76 -8.92 -15.29
C TYR A 29 11.58 -9.04 -16.60
N SER A 30 12.84 -9.47 -16.54
CA SER A 30 13.70 -9.61 -17.73
C SER A 30 13.51 -10.90 -18.54
N LYS A 31 12.62 -11.81 -18.12
CA LYS A 31 12.44 -13.11 -18.78
C LYS A 31 11.45 -13.10 -19.93
N LEU A 32 10.66 -12.05 -20.05
CA LEU A 32 9.59 -11.91 -21.04
C LEU A 32 9.81 -10.67 -21.91
N LEU A 33 9.25 -10.66 -23.11
CA LEU A 33 9.19 -9.43 -23.92
C LEU A 33 8.29 -8.40 -23.25
N VAL A 34 8.53 -7.11 -23.51
CA VAL A 34 7.76 -6.00 -22.87
C VAL A 34 6.25 -6.18 -23.03
N ASN A 35 5.78 -6.61 -24.20
CA ASN A 35 4.35 -6.84 -24.43
C ASN A 35 3.79 -7.97 -23.58
N GLU A 36 4.52 -9.07 -23.44
CA GLU A 36 4.11 -10.21 -22.60
C GLU A 36 4.07 -9.83 -21.12
N GLN A 37 4.97 -8.94 -20.69
CA GLN A 37 4.96 -8.40 -19.33
C GLN A 37 3.72 -7.54 -19.07
N ILE A 38 3.33 -6.68 -20.03
CA ILE A 38 2.11 -5.86 -19.93
C ILE A 38 0.89 -6.77 -19.79
N GLU A 39 0.77 -7.79 -20.64
CA GLU A 39 -0.34 -8.76 -20.59
C GLU A 39 -0.38 -9.51 -19.26
N LEU A 40 0.77 -9.92 -18.75
CA LEU A 40 0.88 -10.62 -17.47
C LEU A 40 0.45 -9.73 -16.29
N LEU A 41 0.88 -8.46 -16.29
CA LEU A 41 0.48 -7.50 -15.28
C LEU A 41 -1.02 -7.19 -15.35
N GLN A 42 -1.59 -7.08 -16.55
CA GLN A 42 -3.03 -6.93 -16.74
C GLN A 42 -3.79 -8.15 -16.20
N LYS A 43 -3.30 -9.37 -16.48
CA LYS A 43 -3.90 -10.61 -15.99
C LYS A 43 -3.84 -10.72 -14.47
N LEU A 44 -2.71 -10.35 -13.85
CA LEU A 44 -2.58 -10.29 -12.40
C LEU A 44 -3.60 -9.33 -11.79
N ASN A 45 -3.68 -8.10 -12.31
CA ASN A 45 -4.65 -7.12 -11.86
C ASN A 45 -6.09 -7.62 -12.00
N GLN A 46 -6.43 -8.24 -13.13
CA GLN A 46 -7.77 -8.80 -13.33
C GLN A 46 -8.08 -9.92 -12.33
N THR A 47 -7.09 -10.77 -12.04
CA THR A 47 -7.23 -11.87 -11.08
C THR A 47 -7.52 -11.33 -9.68
N VAL A 48 -6.71 -10.38 -9.21
CA VAL A 48 -6.89 -9.73 -7.90
C VAL A 48 -8.25 -9.04 -7.80
N ARG A 49 -8.64 -8.28 -8.84
CA ARG A 49 -9.92 -7.56 -8.89
C ARG A 49 -11.14 -8.47 -8.87
N SER A 50 -10.99 -9.70 -9.39
CA SER A 50 -12.07 -10.68 -9.43
C SER A 50 -12.30 -11.39 -8.10
N THR A 51 -11.39 -11.24 -7.13
CA THR A 51 -11.53 -11.84 -5.80
C THR A 51 -12.63 -11.16 -4.98
N GLU A 52 -13.32 -11.94 -4.14
CA GLU A 52 -14.34 -11.42 -3.23
C GLU A 52 -13.79 -10.39 -2.25
N CYS A 53 -12.60 -10.64 -1.70
CA CYS A 53 -11.92 -9.72 -0.78
C CYS A 53 -11.72 -8.34 -1.43
N PHE A 54 -11.21 -8.29 -2.66
CA PHE A 54 -11.03 -7.03 -3.37
C PHE A 54 -12.37 -6.33 -3.61
N ARG A 55 -13.38 -7.04 -4.12
CA ARG A 55 -14.70 -6.47 -4.39
C ARG A 55 -15.40 -5.93 -3.13
N ALA A 56 -15.28 -6.64 -2.00
CA ALA A 56 -15.83 -6.20 -0.72
C ALA A 56 -15.12 -4.94 -0.20
N ALA A 57 -13.79 -4.89 -0.30
CA ALA A 57 -12.99 -3.72 0.07
C ALA A 57 -13.27 -2.51 -0.84
N GLU A 58 -13.45 -2.76 -2.15
CA GLU A 58 -13.82 -1.73 -3.13
C GLU A 58 -15.20 -1.14 -2.84
N THR A 59 -16.20 -2.01 -2.63
CA THR A 59 -17.58 -1.60 -2.34
C THR A 59 -17.68 -0.82 -1.02
N SER A 60 -16.86 -1.17 -0.03
CA SER A 60 -16.83 -0.48 1.27
C SER A 60 -15.94 0.76 1.29
N GLY A 61 -15.32 1.15 0.17
CA GLY A 61 -14.45 2.32 0.08
C GLY A 61 -13.14 2.19 0.87
N LYS A 62 -12.72 0.96 1.20
CA LYS A 62 -11.54 0.67 2.03
C LYS A 62 -10.26 0.43 1.21
N LEU A 63 -10.29 0.67 -0.11
CA LEU A 63 -9.14 0.52 -0.99
C LEU A 63 -8.53 1.88 -1.34
N ILE A 64 -7.24 2.01 -1.07
CA ILE A 64 -6.40 3.12 -1.57
C ILE A 64 -5.57 2.58 -2.72
N ARG A 65 -5.74 3.14 -3.93
CA ARG A 65 -4.94 2.78 -5.10
C ARG A 65 -3.71 3.67 -5.15
N MET A 66 -2.53 3.07 -5.14
CA MET A 66 -1.26 3.78 -5.29
C MET A 66 -0.68 3.53 -6.68
N PRO A 67 -0.21 4.57 -7.39
CA PRO A 67 0.53 4.37 -8.62
C PRO A 67 1.80 3.59 -8.28
N THR A 68 1.96 2.41 -8.87
CA THR A 68 3.25 1.72 -8.91
C THR A 68 4.01 2.20 -10.13
N GLY A 69 5.31 2.43 -9.97
CA GLY A 69 6.21 2.85 -11.06
C GLY A 69 6.39 1.81 -12.14
#